data_AF-A0A9N9EQR3-F1
#
_entry.id   AF-A0A9N9EQR3-F1
#
_cell.length_a   1.000
_cell.length_b   1.000
_cell.length_c   1.000
_cell.angle_alpha   90.00
_cell.angle_beta   90.00
_cell.angle_gamma   90.00
#
_symmetry.space_group_name_H-M   'P 1'
#
loop_
_entity.id
_entity.type
_entity.pdbx_description
1 polymer ?
#
loop_
_entity_poly.entity_id
_entity_poly.type
_entity_poly.pdbx_seq_one_letter_code
_entity_poly.pdbx_strand_id
1 'polypeptide(L)'
;DFPEIEISEEAEKTLPETEGSNITTPSILLNHISNSKSEESEPEASLRQYAIEHKMDPGKFSIITEAEKKRWIMGCFRDDLERDIRCYQGGIKRKEDPRKYHKFLTDRDRLVGEELLRRSILKSRLSTVWLDDLMKEWEEIHTQFIQIFSQA
;
A
#
# COMPACT_ATOMS: atom_id res chain seq x y z
N ASP A 1 51.40 -14.72 -29.28
CA ASP A 1 51.53 -13.83 -30.44
C ASP A 1 50.21 -13.18 -30.81
N PHE A 2 49.96 -12.02 -30.22
CA PHE A 2 49.07 -11.00 -30.75
C PHE A 2 49.95 -9.78 -31.03
N PRO A 3 49.84 -9.11 -32.20
CA PRO A 3 50.78 -8.06 -32.55
C PRO A 3 50.48 -6.76 -31.80
N GLU A 4 51.55 -6.12 -31.36
CA GLU A 4 51.61 -4.75 -30.87
C GLU A 4 51.14 -3.76 -31.95
N ILE A 5 50.42 -2.73 -31.52
CA ILE A 5 50.14 -1.55 -32.32
C ILE A 5 50.63 -0.33 -31.52
N GLU A 6 51.91 -0.01 -31.70
CA GLU A 6 52.46 1.35 -31.66
C GLU A 6 51.91 2.07 -32.91
N ILE A 7 51.41 3.30 -32.92
CA ILE A 7 52.01 4.66 -32.84
C ILE A 7 50.78 5.60 -33.12
N SER A 8 50.63 6.88 -32.73
CA SER A 8 51.57 8.01 -32.71
C SER A 8 51.01 9.16 -31.86
N GLU A 9 51.94 9.98 -31.41
CA GLU A 9 51.86 11.23 -30.66
C GLU A 9 51.38 12.44 -31.52
N GLU A 10 50.98 13.50 -30.80
CA GLU A 10 51.00 14.92 -31.19
C GLU A 10 49.76 15.58 -31.83
N ALA A 11 49.09 16.43 -31.02
CA ALA A 11 48.92 17.85 -31.32
C ALA A 11 48.53 18.60 -30.04
N GLU A 12 49.52 19.25 -29.42
CA GLU A 12 49.31 20.31 -28.44
C GLU A 12 48.51 21.47 -29.06
N LYS A 13 47.52 21.98 -28.32
CA LYS A 13 47.19 23.41 -28.39
C LYS A 13 46.93 23.95 -26.99
N THR A 14 47.83 24.84 -26.63
CA THR A 14 48.05 25.54 -25.36
C THR A 14 46.91 26.53 -25.01
N LEU A 15 46.37 26.39 -23.78
CA LEU A 15 46.11 27.39 -22.69
C LEU A 15 45.42 28.75 -22.99
N PRO A 16 44.64 29.36 -22.04
CA PRO A 16 45.14 29.66 -20.68
C PRO A 16 44.22 29.40 -19.47
N GLU A 17 44.90 29.19 -18.35
CA GLU A 17 44.41 29.21 -16.97
C GLU A 17 43.94 30.62 -16.55
N THR A 18 42.90 30.69 -15.72
CA THR A 18 42.77 31.72 -14.67
C THR A 18 41.89 31.20 -13.52
N GLU A 19 42.57 30.76 -12.45
CA GLU A 19 42.32 31.00 -11.01
C GLU A 19 40.89 31.34 -10.51
N GLY A 20 40.39 30.48 -9.61
CA GLY A 20 39.91 30.86 -8.27
C GLY A 20 38.56 31.59 -8.11
N SER A 21 37.49 30.85 -7.78
CA SER A 21 36.42 31.41 -6.93
C SER A 21 35.63 30.35 -6.16
N ASN A 22 36.08 30.15 -4.91
CA ASN A 22 35.34 29.84 -3.69
C ASN A 22 33.88 29.38 -3.82
N ILE A 23 33.70 28.09 -3.52
CA ILE A 23 32.44 27.40 -3.34
C ILE A 23 31.83 27.85 -1.99
N THR A 24 30.87 28.76 -2.01
CA THR A 24 29.96 28.99 -0.87
C THR A 24 28.58 29.37 -1.41
N THR A 25 27.71 28.38 -1.57
CA THR A 25 26.29 28.57 -1.87
C THR A 25 25.62 29.23 -0.66
N PRO A 26 25.10 30.47 -0.73
CA PRO A 26 24.39 31.06 0.39
C PRO A 26 22.94 30.55 0.37
N SER A 27 22.64 29.66 1.32
CA SER A 27 21.40 29.55 2.09
C SER A 27 20.13 30.21 1.54
N ILE A 28 19.67 29.82 0.34
CA ILE A 28 18.24 29.94 -0.03
C ILE A 28 17.49 28.76 0.61
N LEU A 29 17.51 28.73 1.94
CA LEU A 29 16.61 27.93 2.77
C LEU A 29 15.92 28.87 3.73
N LEU A 30 15.17 29.81 3.16
CA LEU A 30 14.04 30.40 3.86
C LEU A 30 12.83 30.41 2.92
N ASN A 31 12.62 29.26 2.27
CA ASN A 31 11.31 28.95 1.73
C ASN A 31 10.37 28.76 2.93
N HIS A 32 9.57 29.80 3.13
CA HIS A 32 8.13 29.66 3.26
C HIS A 32 7.69 28.43 4.04
N ILE A 33 7.22 28.73 5.26
CA ILE A 33 6.09 28.07 5.90
C ILE A 33 4.93 28.05 4.88
N SER A 34 4.98 27.12 3.94
CA SER A 34 3.86 26.74 3.09
C SER A 34 3.30 25.51 3.76
N ASN A 35 2.33 25.77 4.63
CA ASN A 35 1.24 24.90 5.02
C ASN A 35 1.14 23.68 4.08
N SER A 36 1.81 22.57 4.41
CA SER A 36 1.67 21.33 3.65
C SER A 36 0.33 20.75 4.04
N LYS A 37 -0.72 21.31 3.44
CA LYS A 37 -1.97 20.60 3.20
C LYS A 37 -1.52 19.30 2.57
N SER A 38 -1.54 18.23 3.35
CA SER A 38 -1.16 16.90 2.90
C SER A 38 -1.94 16.66 1.62
N GLU A 39 -1.24 16.51 0.51
CA GLU A 39 -1.81 15.90 -0.69
C GLU A 39 -2.20 14.49 -0.24
N GLU A 40 -3.43 14.39 0.27
CA GLU A 40 -4.03 13.15 0.71
C GLU A 40 -3.99 12.25 -0.52
N SER A 41 -3.24 11.15 -0.46
CA SER A 41 -3.07 10.36 -1.65
C SER A 41 -4.44 9.76 -2.01
N GLU A 42 -4.69 9.56 -3.30
CA GLU A 42 -5.97 9.08 -3.80
C GLU A 42 -6.59 7.89 -2.99
N PRO A 43 -5.81 6.93 -2.42
CA PRO A 43 -6.36 5.84 -1.61
C PRO A 43 -6.88 6.30 -0.25
N GLU A 44 -6.19 7.20 0.45
CA GLU A 44 -6.65 7.74 1.74
C GLU A 44 -7.95 8.51 1.54
N ALA A 45 -8.06 9.33 0.50
CA ALA A 45 -9.29 10.06 0.19
C ALA A 45 -10.48 9.12 -0.07
N SER A 46 -10.26 8.06 -0.87
CA SER A 46 -11.26 7.02 -1.16
C SER A 46 -11.73 6.30 0.12
N LEU A 47 -10.79 5.86 0.97
CA LEU A 47 -11.11 5.15 2.20
C LEU A 47 -11.79 6.03 3.24
N ARG A 48 -11.43 7.31 3.32
CA ARG A 48 -12.13 8.28 4.19
C ARG A 48 -13.57 8.49 3.75
N GLN A 49 -13.81 8.60 2.45
CA GLN A 49 -15.16 8.72 1.90
C GLN A 49 -15.99 7.45 2.20
N TYR A 50 -15.41 6.27 1.98
CA TYR A 50 -16.03 5.00 2.37
C TYR A 50 -16.39 4.98 3.87
N ALA A 51 -15.45 5.39 4.74
CA ALA A 51 -15.69 5.42 6.17
C ALA A 51 -16.88 6.34 6.54
N ILE A 52 -17.00 7.50 5.89
CA ILE A 52 -18.14 8.42 6.07
C ILE A 52 -19.46 7.74 5.67
N GLU A 53 -19.50 7.12 4.49
CA GLU A 53 -20.71 6.46 3.96
C GLU A 53 -21.19 5.31 4.86
N HIS A 54 -20.25 4.59 5.46
CA HIS A 54 -20.52 3.46 6.33
C HIS A 54 -20.55 3.79 7.83
N LYS A 55 -20.59 5.09 8.19
CA LYS A 55 -20.63 5.57 9.60
C LYS A 55 -19.47 5.08 10.47
N MET A 56 -18.31 4.86 9.85
CA MET A 56 -17.05 4.57 10.51
C MET A 56 -16.27 5.86 10.78
N ASP A 57 -15.24 5.79 11.63
CA ASP A 57 -14.36 6.94 11.88
C ASP A 57 -13.41 7.17 10.70
N PRO A 58 -13.57 8.27 9.92
CA PRO A 58 -12.70 8.57 8.80
C PRO A 58 -11.28 8.91 9.26
N GLY A 59 -11.10 9.38 10.49
CA GLY A 59 -9.80 9.68 11.08
C GLY A 59 -8.88 8.47 11.13
N LYS A 60 -9.45 7.26 11.22
CA LYS A 60 -8.67 6.03 11.08
C LYS A 60 -8.00 5.99 9.71
N PHE A 61 -8.73 6.24 8.64
CA PHE A 61 -8.24 6.08 7.27
C PHE A 61 -7.49 7.29 6.70
N SER A 62 -7.34 8.37 7.48
CA SER A 62 -6.60 9.57 7.07
C SER A 62 -5.13 9.32 6.75
N ILE A 63 -4.54 8.26 7.29
CA ILE A 63 -3.17 7.88 7.01
C ILE A 63 -3.11 6.37 6.81
N ILE A 64 -2.67 5.94 5.63
CA ILE A 64 -2.24 4.56 5.40
C ILE A 64 -0.74 4.50 5.66
N THR A 65 -0.35 3.66 6.60
CA THR A 65 1.05 3.51 7.00
C THR A 65 1.87 2.76 5.93
N GLU A 66 3.17 3.02 5.87
CA GLU A 66 4.07 2.29 4.97
C GLU A 66 4.13 0.79 5.30
N ALA A 67 3.90 0.40 6.56
CA ALA A 67 3.79 -0.99 6.96
C ALA A 67 2.58 -1.68 6.32
N GLU A 68 1.42 -1.02 6.33
CA GLU A 68 0.21 -1.51 5.65
C GLU A 68 0.44 -1.62 4.15
N LYS A 69 1.01 -0.58 3.52
CA LYS A 69 1.35 -0.61 2.08
C LYS A 69 2.25 -1.80 1.77
N LYS A 70 3.35 -1.98 2.51
CA LYS A 70 4.29 -3.11 2.30
C LYS A 70 3.63 -4.47 2.49
N ARG A 71 2.79 -4.62 3.53
CA ARG A 71 2.07 -5.87 3.81
C ARG A 71 1.16 -6.26 2.63
N TRP A 72 0.41 -5.32 2.09
CA TRP A 72 -0.58 -5.61 1.06
C TRP A 72 -0.01 -5.66 -0.36
N ILE A 73 1.04 -4.87 -0.65
CA ILE A 73 1.78 -4.96 -1.92
C ILE A 73 2.43 -6.34 -2.09
N MET A 74 2.83 -7.00 -1.00
CA MET A 74 3.41 -8.34 -1.03
C MET A 74 2.38 -9.45 -1.36
N GLY A 75 1.11 -9.09 -1.62
CA GLY A 75 0.07 -10.05 -2.00
C GLY A 75 -0.55 -10.81 -0.84
N CYS A 76 -0.15 -10.53 0.41
CA CYS A 76 -0.66 -11.24 1.60
C CYS A 76 -2.15 -11.06 1.86
N PHE A 77 -2.78 -10.03 1.27
CA PHE A 77 -4.21 -9.74 1.50
C PHE A 77 -5.12 -10.89 1.11
N ARG A 78 -4.89 -11.44 -0.09
CA ARG A 78 -5.71 -12.54 -0.61
C ARG A 78 -5.63 -13.75 0.30
N ASP A 79 -4.42 -14.16 0.65
CA ASP A 79 -4.18 -15.34 1.49
C ASP A 79 -4.74 -15.15 2.91
N ASP A 80 -4.63 -13.92 3.44
CA ASP A 80 -5.21 -13.54 4.73
C ASP A 80 -6.75 -13.62 4.69
N LEU A 81 -7.38 -13.06 3.66
CA LEU A 81 -8.83 -13.06 3.50
C LEU A 81 -9.39 -14.48 3.28
N GLU A 82 -8.74 -15.28 2.42
CA GLU A 82 -9.12 -16.68 2.19
C GLU A 82 -8.98 -17.53 3.47
N ARG A 83 -7.96 -17.27 4.29
CA ARG A 83 -7.82 -17.93 5.59
C ARG A 83 -8.97 -17.57 6.52
N ASP A 84 -9.33 -16.29 6.60
CA ASP A 84 -10.42 -15.83 7.45
C ASP A 84 -11.75 -16.50 7.05
N ILE A 85 -12.07 -16.52 5.75
CA ILE A 85 -13.22 -17.24 5.17
C ILE A 85 -13.26 -18.70 5.66
N ARG A 86 -12.16 -19.45 5.44
CA ARG A 86 -12.09 -20.88 5.83
C ARG A 86 -12.28 -21.08 7.33
N CYS A 87 -11.72 -20.20 8.13
CA CYS A 87 -11.80 -20.30 9.58
C CYS A 87 -13.22 -20.00 10.07
N TYR A 88 -13.91 -18.97 9.55
CA TYR A 88 -15.32 -18.71 9.88
C TYR A 88 -16.23 -19.88 9.46
N GLN A 89 -16.08 -20.40 8.24
CA GLN A 89 -16.82 -21.58 7.77
C GLN A 89 -16.62 -22.78 8.71
N GLY A 90 -15.37 -23.04 9.11
CA GLY A 90 -15.03 -24.09 10.06
C GLY A 90 -15.69 -23.89 11.43
N GLY A 91 -15.68 -22.66 11.94
CA GLY A 91 -16.29 -22.28 13.21
C GLY A 91 -17.80 -22.46 13.24
N ILE A 92 -18.48 -22.02 12.18
CA ILE A 92 -19.92 -22.26 11.98
C ILE A 92 -20.21 -23.76 11.98
N LYS A 93 -19.47 -24.54 11.18
CA LYS A 93 -19.68 -25.99 11.04
C LYS A 93 -19.48 -26.73 12.37
N ARG A 94 -18.49 -26.32 13.17
CA ARG A 94 -18.14 -26.97 14.45
C ARG A 94 -18.84 -26.35 15.67
N LYS A 95 -19.64 -25.29 15.48
CA LYS A 95 -20.28 -24.51 16.55
C LYS A 95 -19.26 -24.09 17.63
N GLU A 96 -18.10 -23.62 17.18
CA GLU A 96 -17.03 -23.19 18.09
C GLU A 96 -17.35 -21.87 18.77
N ASP A 97 -16.70 -21.60 19.91
CA ASP A 97 -16.78 -20.30 20.57
C ASP A 97 -16.21 -19.19 19.64
N PRO A 98 -17.00 -18.15 19.32
CA PRO A 98 -16.58 -17.06 18.46
C PRO A 98 -15.35 -16.31 18.99
N ARG A 99 -15.09 -16.35 20.31
CA ARG A 99 -13.93 -15.70 20.95
C ARG A 99 -12.60 -16.31 20.51
N LYS A 100 -12.59 -17.50 19.92
CA LYS A 100 -11.36 -18.14 19.40
C LYS A 100 -10.80 -17.41 18.17
N TYR A 101 -11.60 -16.58 17.51
CA TYR A 101 -11.33 -16.02 16.18
C TYR A 101 -10.63 -14.64 16.18
N HIS A 102 -9.92 -14.29 17.26
CA HIS A 102 -9.18 -13.04 17.44
C HIS A 102 -8.01 -12.72 16.46
N LYS A 103 -7.65 -13.62 15.53
CA LYS A 103 -6.50 -13.45 14.61
C LYS A 103 -6.88 -12.98 13.21
N PHE A 104 -8.15 -12.62 13.01
CA PHE A 104 -8.68 -12.20 11.72
C PHE A 104 -8.38 -10.75 11.39
N LEU A 105 -8.57 -10.41 10.12
CA LEU A 105 -8.47 -9.06 9.61
C LEU A 105 -9.43 -8.15 10.37
N THR A 106 -8.91 -7.01 10.83
CA THR A 106 -9.77 -5.94 11.33
C THR A 106 -10.53 -5.30 10.16
N ASP A 107 -11.62 -4.59 10.43
CA ASP A 107 -12.33 -3.80 9.39
C ASP A 107 -11.37 -2.87 8.63
N ARG A 108 -10.40 -2.30 9.35
CA ARG A 108 -9.36 -1.46 8.76
C ARG A 108 -8.45 -2.27 7.83
N ASP A 109 -7.92 -3.39 8.29
CA ASP A 109 -7.05 -4.25 7.47
C ASP A 109 -7.77 -4.69 6.19
N ARG A 110 -9.05 -5.06 6.32
CA ARG A 110 -9.91 -5.45 5.20
C ARG A 110 -10.04 -4.32 4.17
N LEU A 111 -10.45 -3.14 4.61
CA LEU A 111 -10.71 -1.99 3.72
C LEU A 111 -9.42 -1.46 3.07
N VAL A 112 -8.36 -1.28 3.87
CA VAL A 112 -7.07 -0.81 3.37
C VAL A 112 -6.48 -1.83 2.40
N GLY A 113 -6.53 -3.12 2.74
CA GLY A 113 -6.01 -4.18 1.90
C GLY A 113 -6.76 -4.32 0.58
N GLU A 114 -8.10 -4.26 0.61
CA GLU A 114 -8.94 -4.30 -0.59
C GLU A 114 -8.62 -3.12 -1.53
N GLU A 115 -8.64 -1.89 -1.02
CA GLU A 115 -8.43 -0.69 -1.84
C GLU A 115 -7.04 -0.69 -2.50
N LEU A 116 -6.00 -1.02 -1.73
CA LEU A 116 -4.63 -1.06 -2.25
C LEU A 116 -4.45 -2.18 -3.29
N LEU A 117 -5.05 -3.34 -3.05
CA LEU A 117 -4.99 -4.47 -3.99
C LEU A 117 -5.78 -4.17 -5.25
N ARG A 118 -7.01 -3.64 -5.14
CA ARG A 118 -7.84 -3.25 -6.28
C ARG A 118 -7.10 -2.27 -7.18
N ARG A 119 -6.45 -1.26 -6.60
CA ARG A 119 -5.63 -0.30 -7.36
C ARG A 119 -4.42 -0.92 -8.03
N SER A 120 -3.71 -1.86 -7.37
CA SER A 120 -2.54 -2.50 -7.98
C SER A 120 -2.93 -3.39 -9.17
N ILE A 121 -4.07 -4.08 -9.09
CA ILE A 121 -4.67 -4.86 -10.17
C ILE A 121 -5.06 -3.93 -11.34
N LEU A 122 -5.77 -2.83 -11.05
CA LEU A 122 -6.20 -1.86 -12.07
C LEU A 122 -5.02 -1.16 -12.74
N LYS A 123 -3.97 -0.82 -11.99
CA LYS A 123 -2.71 -0.28 -12.54
C LYS A 123 -2.06 -1.26 -13.52
N SER A 124 -2.19 -2.55 -13.25
CA SER A 124 -1.73 -3.64 -14.11
C SER A 124 -2.72 -3.97 -15.24
N ARG A 125 -3.84 -3.23 -15.35
CA ARG A 125 -4.93 -3.42 -16.32
C ARG A 125 -5.55 -4.82 -16.28
N LEU A 126 -5.56 -5.42 -15.08
CA LEU A 126 -6.17 -6.72 -14.83
C LEU A 126 -7.60 -6.57 -14.30
N SER A 127 -8.37 -7.65 -14.36
CA SER A 127 -9.74 -7.70 -13.85
C SER A 127 -9.75 -7.80 -12.32
N THR A 128 -10.69 -7.09 -11.69
CA THR A 128 -10.97 -7.16 -10.24
C THR A 128 -12.09 -8.13 -9.89
N VAL A 129 -12.72 -8.79 -10.88
CA VAL A 129 -13.90 -9.66 -10.66
C VAL A 129 -13.65 -10.73 -9.61
N TRP A 130 -12.48 -11.36 -9.63
CA TRP A 130 -12.12 -12.37 -8.63
C TRP A 130 -12.04 -11.82 -7.21
N LEU A 131 -11.65 -10.54 -7.06
CA LEU A 131 -11.60 -9.86 -5.77
C LEU A 131 -13.01 -9.52 -5.30
N ASP A 132 -13.88 -9.09 -6.22
CA ASP A 132 -15.29 -8.82 -5.94
C ASP A 132 -16.02 -10.10 -5.45
N ASP A 133 -15.80 -11.23 -6.15
CA ASP A 133 -16.35 -12.53 -5.76
C ASP A 133 -15.84 -12.98 -4.38
N LEU A 134 -14.55 -12.79 -4.10
CA LEU A 134 -13.95 -13.16 -2.81
C LEU A 134 -14.45 -12.29 -1.65
N MET A 135 -14.59 -10.98 -1.87
CA MET A 135 -15.15 -10.06 -0.88
C MET A 135 -16.60 -10.40 -0.56
N LYS A 136 -17.38 -10.78 -1.58
CA LYS A 136 -18.76 -11.24 -1.41
C LYS A 136 -18.85 -12.53 -0.59
N GLU A 137 -18.01 -13.52 -0.89
CA GLU A 137 -17.97 -14.77 -0.11
C GLU A 137 -17.65 -14.49 1.36
N TRP A 138 -16.65 -13.64 1.62
CA TRP A 138 -16.33 -13.22 2.97
C TRP A 138 -17.51 -12.54 3.68
N GLU A 139 -18.21 -11.63 3.02
CA GLU A 139 -19.33 -10.88 3.61
C GLU A 139 -20.49 -11.81 3.99
N GLU A 140 -20.82 -12.76 3.12
CA GLU A 140 -21.86 -13.75 3.37
C GLU A 140 -21.53 -14.61 4.60
N ILE A 141 -20.30 -15.10 4.70
CA ILE A 141 -19.87 -15.99 5.79
C ILE A 141 -19.73 -15.21 7.09
N HIS A 142 -19.17 -14.00 7.04
CA HIS A 142 -19.05 -13.13 8.21
C HIS A 142 -20.43 -12.76 8.75
N THR A 143 -21.39 -12.43 7.88
CA THR A 143 -22.77 -12.14 8.28
C THR A 143 -23.43 -13.36 8.95
N GLN A 144 -23.29 -14.55 8.37
CA GLN A 144 -23.79 -15.79 8.98
C GLN A 144 -23.15 -16.05 10.35
N PHE A 145 -21.84 -15.87 10.46
CA PHE A 145 -21.11 -16.03 11.71
C PHE A 145 -21.65 -15.06 12.77
N ILE A 146 -21.76 -13.77 12.46
CA ILE A 146 -22.31 -12.78 13.38
C ILE A 146 -23.74 -13.14 13.78
N GLN A 147 -24.64 -13.50 12.86
CA GLN A 147 -26.01 -13.88 13.19
C GLN A 147 -26.10 -15.06 14.17
N ILE A 148 -25.27 -16.10 13.98
CA ILE A 148 -25.25 -17.27 14.85
C ILE A 148 -24.73 -16.92 16.25
N PHE A 149 -23.73 -16.04 16.33
CA PHE A 149 -22.96 -15.81 17.56
C PHE A 149 -23.28 -14.51 18.31
N SER A 150 -24.01 -13.58 17.70
CA SER A 150 -24.53 -12.37 18.35
C SER A 150 -25.87 -12.59 19.07
N GLN A 151 -26.47 -13.77 18.93
CA GLN A 151 -27.69 -14.18 19.64
C GLN A 151 -27.43 -14.94 20.95
N ALA A 152 -26.17 -15.02 21.41
CA ALA A 152 -25.75 -15.75 22.60
C ALA A 152 -25.45 -14.85 23.80
#